data_AF-A0A7V7BNH6-F1
#
_entry.id   AF-A0A7V7BNH6-F1
#
_cell.length_a   1.000
_cell.length_b   1.000
_cell.length_c   1.000
_cell.angle_alpha   90.00
_cell.angle_beta   90.00
_cell.angle_gamma   90.00
#
_symmetry.space_group_name_H-M   'P 1'
#
loop_
_entity.id
_entity.type
_entity.pdbx_description
1 polymer ?
#
loop_
_entity_poly.entity_id
_entity_poly.type
_entity_poly.pdbx_seq_one_letter_code
_entity_poly.pdbx_strand_id
1 'polypeptide(L)'
;MPSGIHQVEVGLPINQVWDFVKGLNEELSGGGYFLAEAMDKNKTRMTGFLEITAGGAMGPLVNVVLKSNLPKVTEEMTIAISTKLEELYRI
;
A
#
# COMPACT_ATOMS: atom_id res chain seq x y z
N MET A 1 13.30 -11.65 -4.02
CA MET A 1 12.77 -10.30 -4.25
C MET A 1 12.33 -9.76 -2.90
N PRO A 2 12.75 -8.55 -2.49
CA PRO A 2 12.24 -7.86 -1.31
C PRO A 2 10.73 -7.57 -1.44
N SER A 3 9.95 -7.84 -0.40
CA SER A 3 8.53 -7.52 -0.34
C SER A 3 8.14 -6.92 1.02
N GLY A 4 7.10 -6.09 1.03
CA GLY A 4 6.44 -5.58 2.23
C GLY A 4 4.93 -5.78 2.14
N ILE A 5 4.32 -6.06 3.29
CA ILE A 5 2.85 -6.11 3.44
C ILE A 5 2.47 -5.33 4.68
N HIS A 6 1.44 -4.49 4.57
CA HIS A 6 0.86 -3.80 5.72
C HIS A 6 -0.67 -3.78 5.61
N GLN A 7 -1.34 -3.89 6.76
CA GLN A 7 -2.79 -3.89 6.86
C GLN A 7 -3.25 -2.77 7.78
N VAL A 8 -4.27 -2.03 7.33
CA VAL A 8 -4.92 -0.98 8.12
C VAL A 8 -6.43 -1.15 8.01
N GLU A 9 -7.13 -0.76 9.08
CA GLU A 9 -8.58 -0.67 9.08
C GLU A 9 -8.99 0.77 8.79
N VAL A 10 -9.85 0.94 7.79
CA VAL A 10 -10.37 2.24 7.37
C VAL A 10 -11.84 2.31 7.75
N GLY A 11 -12.26 3.40 8.40
CA GLY A 11 -13.64 3.67 8.80
C GLY A 11 -14.57 4.08 7.66
N LEU A 12 -14.39 3.50 6.47
CA LEU A 12 -15.15 3.82 5.26
C LEU A 12 -15.73 2.55 4.61
N PRO A 13 -16.88 2.67 3.92
CA PRO A 13 -17.40 1.60 3.08
C PRO A 13 -16.47 1.31 1.88
N ILE A 14 -16.47 0.05 1.43
CA ILE A 14 -15.52 -0.45 0.42
C ILE A 14 -15.58 0.30 -0.91
N ASN A 15 -16.75 0.79 -1.33
CA ASN A 15 -16.90 1.55 -2.57
C ASN A 15 -16.07 2.84 -2.56
N GLN A 16 -16.06 3.55 -1.42
CA GLN A 16 -15.30 4.79 -1.25
C GLN A 16 -13.79 4.54 -1.26
N VAL A 17 -13.34 3.43 -0.67
CA VAL A 17 -11.94 2.99 -0.73
C VAL A 17 -11.56 2.64 -2.17
N TRP A 18 -12.45 1.97 -2.92
CA TRP A 18 -12.15 1.53 -4.28
C TRP A 18 -12.11 2.65 -5.31
N ASP A 19 -12.95 3.67 -5.16
CA ASP A 19 -12.92 4.87 -6.01
C ASP A 19 -11.60 5.63 -5.84
N PHE A 20 -11.07 5.70 -4.62
CA PHE A 20 -9.77 6.31 -4.34
C PHE A 20 -8.61 5.51 -4.95
N VAL A 21 -8.55 4.20 -4.71
CA VAL A 21 -7.48 3.34 -5.22
C VAL A 21 -7.43 3.35 -6.75
N LYS A 22 -8.58 3.33 -7.43
CA LYS A 22 -8.63 3.42 -8.90
C LYS A 22 -8.19 4.79 -9.43
N GLY A 23 -8.29 5.85 -8.63
CA GLY A 23 -7.78 7.18 -8.96
C GLY A 23 -6.26 7.29 -8.87
N LEU A 24 -5.60 6.40 -8.11
CA LEU A 24 -4.15 6.33 -7.99
C LEU A 24 -3.55 5.50 -9.13
N ASN A 25 -3.46 6.07 -10.32
CA ASN A 25 -2.73 5.44 -11.42
C ASN A 25 -1.27 5.93 -11.43
N GLU A 26 -0.38 5.23 -10.72
CA GLU A 26 1.07 5.50 -10.74
C GLU A 26 1.87 4.30 -11.25
N GLU A 27 2.85 4.57 -12.12
CA GLU A 27 3.75 3.57 -12.70
C GLU A 27 4.98 3.42 -11.79
N LEU A 28 4.86 2.57 -10.77
CA LEU A 28 5.99 2.24 -9.89
C LEU A 28 6.87 1.19 -10.57
N SER A 29 8.19 1.42 -10.64
CA SER A 29 9.15 0.41 -11.12
C SER A 29 9.30 -0.70 -10.07
N GLY A 30 8.37 -1.66 -10.11
CA GLY A 30 8.17 -2.75 -9.15
C GLY A 30 6.81 -3.42 -9.38
N GLY A 31 6.48 -4.44 -8.58
CA GLY A 31 5.14 -5.05 -8.54
C GLY A 31 4.44 -4.69 -7.22
N GLY A 32 3.12 -4.56 -7.23
CA GLY A 32 2.38 -4.25 -6.02
C GLY A 32 0.87 -4.26 -6.26
N TYR A 33 0.10 -4.31 -5.18
CA TYR A 33 -1.34 -4.19 -5.24
C TYR A 33 -1.90 -3.66 -3.92
N PHE A 34 -3.09 -3.09 -4.00
CA PHE A 34 -3.94 -2.83 -2.84
C PHE A 34 -5.13 -3.78 -2.89
N LEU A 35 -5.41 -4.43 -1.76
CA LEU A 35 -6.61 -5.22 -1.55
C LEU A 35 -7.52 -4.48 -0.55
N ALA A 36 -8.79 -4.35 -0.91
CA ALA A 36 -9.82 -3.82 -0.04
C ALA A 36 -10.85 -4.92 0.27
N GLU A 37 -11.08 -5.19 1.55
CA GLU A 37 -12.04 -6.20 2.02
C GLU A 37 -13.05 -5.54 2.94
N ALA A 38 -14.35 -5.67 2.63
CA ALA A 38 -15.40 -5.14 3.50
C ALA A 38 -15.44 -5.96 4.80
N MET A 39 -15.28 -5.29 5.94
CA MET A 39 -15.43 -5.90 7.26
C MET A 39 -16.88 -5.77 7.75
N ASP A 40 -17.48 -4.61 7.52
CA ASP A 40 -18.90 -4.33 7.74
C ASP A 40 -19.38 -3.22 6.77
N LYS A 41 -20.56 -2.63 7.01
CA LYS A 41 -21.15 -1.59 6.15
C LYS A 41 -20.32 -0.31 6.07
N ASN A 42 -19.55 0.02 7.11
CA ASN A 42 -18.80 1.27 7.25
C ASN A 42 -17.31 1.02 7.54
N LYS A 43 -16.83 -0.22 7.45
CA LYS A 43 -15.46 -0.57 7.77
C LYS A 43 -14.86 -1.45 6.69
N THR A 44 -13.69 -1.07 6.23
CA THR A 44 -12.94 -1.77 5.20
C THR A 44 -11.53 -2.06 5.70
N ARG A 45 -11.07 -3.29 5.53
CA ARG A 45 -9.67 -3.64 5.69
C ARG A 45 -8.95 -3.34 4.40
N MET A 46 -7.91 -2.53 4.48
CA MET A 46 -7.03 -2.24 3.36
C MET A 46 -5.68 -2.92 3.59
N THR A 47 -5.21 -3.67 2.60
CA THR A 47 -3.90 -4.33 2.61
C THR A 47 -3.08 -3.78 1.45
N GLY A 48 -1.93 -3.17 1.75
CA GLY A 48 -0.94 -2.77 0.76
C GLY A 48 0.14 -3.83 0.64
N PHE A 49 0.42 -4.28 -0.60
CA PHE A 49 1.55 -5.15 -0.92
C PHE A 49 2.47 -4.46 -1.93
N LEU A 50 3.77 -4.50 -1.66
CA LEU A 50 4.79 -3.93 -2.52
C LEU A 50 5.97 -4.90 -2.64
N GLU A 51 6.43 -5.11 -3.87
CA GLU A 51 7.59 -5.92 -4.22
C GLU A 51 8.46 -5.14 -5.20
N ILE A 52 9.73 -4.95 -4.86
CA ILE A 52 10.66 -4.18 -5.68
C ILE A 52 11.89 -5.04 -5.94
N THR A 53 12.35 -5.08 -7.18
CA THR A 53 13.60 -5.77 -7.56
C THR A 53 14.55 -4.82 -8.25
N ALA A 54 15.71 -4.59 -7.64
CA ALA A 54 16.80 -3.85 -8.27
C ALA A 54 17.67 -4.80 -9.12
N GLY A 55 17.97 -4.40 -10.36
CA GLY A 55 18.84 -5.12 -11.30
C GLY A 55 20.27 -4.55 -11.39
N GLY A 56 21.07 -5.09 -12.32
CA GLY A 56 22.43 -4.61 -12.60
C GLY A 56 23.48 -5.01 -11.56
N ALA A 57 24.71 -4.49 -11.71
CA ALA A 57 25.88 -4.90 -10.92
C ALA A 57 25.75 -4.63 -9.41
N MET A 58 25.00 -3.60 -9.01
CA MET A 58 24.72 -3.27 -7.60
C MET A 58 23.41 -3.88 -7.08
N GLY A 59 22.67 -4.61 -7.92
CA GLY A 59 21.36 -5.18 -7.58
C GLY A 59 21.34 -5.95 -6.25
N PRO A 60 22.31 -6.84 -5.95
CA PRO A 60 22.35 -7.56 -4.68
C PRO A 60 22.43 -6.65 -3.44
N LEU A 61 23.25 -5.60 -3.47
CA LEU A 61 23.41 -4.67 -2.35
C LEU A 61 22.13 -3.84 -2.14
N VAL A 62 21.57 -3.31 -3.23
CA VAL A 62 20.32 -2.54 -3.19
C VAL A 62 19.17 -3.40 -2.66
N ASN A 63 19.06 -4.66 -3.09
CA ASN A 63 18.04 -5.59 -2.60
C ASN A 63 18.18 -5.91 -1.11
N VAL A 64 19.38 -5.90 -0.53
CA VAL A 64 19.58 -6.06 0.93
C VAL A 64 19.04 -4.83 1.68
N VAL A 65 19.33 -3.63 1.19
CA VAL A 65 18.81 -2.38 1.78
C VAL A 65 17.29 -2.32 1.64
N LEU A 66 16.74 -2.70 0.49
CA LEU A 66 15.30 -2.77 0.27
C LEU A 66 14.64 -3.77 1.23
N LYS A 67 15.19 -4.97 1.45
CA LYS A 67 14.61 -5.93 2.41
C LYS A 67 14.41 -5.34 3.82
N SER A 68 15.36 -4.52 4.28
CA SER A 68 15.28 -3.93 5.63
C SER A 68 14.33 -2.72 5.72
N ASN A 69 14.09 -2.02 4.62
CA ASN A 69 13.33 -0.77 4.62
C ASN A 69 11.95 -0.88 3.96
N LEU A 70 11.77 -1.80 3.02
CA LEU A 70 10.53 -1.96 2.24
C LEU A 70 9.30 -2.26 3.11
N PRO A 71 9.38 -3.05 4.21
CA PRO A 71 8.25 -3.21 5.12
C PRO A 71 7.78 -1.88 5.71
N LYS A 72 8.72 -1.03 6.15
CA LYS A 72 8.42 0.29 6.72
C LYS A 72 7.87 1.26 5.68
N VAL A 73 8.43 1.25 4.46
CA VAL A 73 7.91 2.05 3.34
C VAL A 73 6.47 1.63 2.98
N THR A 74 6.18 0.32 3.00
CA THR A 74 4.84 -0.20 2.73
C THR A 74 3.84 0.21 3.83
N GLU A 75 4.28 0.19 5.09
CA GLU A 75 3.51 0.68 6.23
C GLU A 75 3.20 2.19 6.10
N GLU A 76 4.21 3.03 5.93
CA GLU A 76 4.03 4.49 5.80
C GLU A 76 3.10 4.85 4.63
N MET A 77 3.24 4.17 3.49
CA MET A 77 2.37 4.36 2.34
C MET A 77 0.92 3.96 2.63
N THR A 78 0.71 2.81 3.25
CA THR A 78 -0.63 2.29 3.57
C THR A 78 -1.33 3.20 4.60
N ILE A 79 -0.59 3.69 5.60
CA ILE A 79 -1.08 4.67 6.57
C ILE A 79 -1.44 5.99 5.88
N ALA A 80 -0.56 6.53 5.03
CA ALA A 80 -0.80 7.79 4.33
C ALA A 80 -2.06 7.74 3.47
N ILE A 81 -2.31 6.61 2.78
CA ILE A 81 -3.55 6.38 2.03
C ILE A 81 -4.76 6.35 2.96
N SER A 82 -4.69 5.64 4.08
CA SER A 82 -5.76 5.60 5.09
C SER A 82 -6.11 7.00 5.61
N THR A 83 -5.09 7.78 5.99
CA THR A 83 -5.28 9.16 6.45
C THR A 83 -5.88 10.04 5.36
N LYS A 84 -5.44 9.89 4.11
CA LYS A 84 -5.99 10.67 2.98
C LYS A 84 -7.46 10.34 2.74
N LEU A 85 -7.83 9.08 2.87
CA LEU A 85 -9.21 8.62 2.80
C LEU A 85 -10.05 9.25 3.93
N GLU A 86 -9.60 9.23 5.17
CA GLU A 86 -10.28 9.89 6.30
C GLU A 86 -10.49 11.39 6.06
N GLU A 87 -9.45 12.10 5.59
CA GLU A 87 -9.54 13.52 5.24
C GLU A 87 -10.58 13.82 4.15
N LEU A 88 -10.62 13.00 3.09
CA LEU A 88 -11.53 13.17 1.95
C LEU A 88 -13.00 13.03 2.37
N TYR A 89 -13.27 12.12 3.30
CA TYR A 89 -14.63 11.84 3.78
C TYR A 89 -14.98 12.53 5.11
N ARG A 90 -14.07 13.35 5.65
CA ARG A 90 -14.25 14.19 6.86
C ARG A 90 -14.79 13.40 8.06
N ILE A 91 -14.15 12.28 8.37
CA ILE A 91 -14.42 11.46 9.56
C ILE A 91 -13.21 11.38 10.48
#